data_AF-A0A085WFM2-F1
#
_entry.id   AF-A0A085WFM2-F1
#
_cell.length_a   1.000
_cell.length_b   1.000
_cell.length_c   1.000
_cell.angle_alpha   90.00
_cell.angle_beta   90.00
_cell.angle_gamma   90.00
#
_symmetry.space_group_name_H-M   'P 1'
#
loop_
_entity.id
_entity.type
_entity.pdbx_description
1 polymer ?
#
loop_
_entity_poly.entity_id
_entity_poly.type
_entity_poly.pdbx_seq_one_letter_code
_entity_poly.pdbx_strand_id
1 'polypeptide(L)'
;MIDYNPVRVPWQEAMDSLKPALDGYRSHWDRVYIGVTTSPEARWAQHAGNGWNKMRVLYEAFNPSIAKELEQDLIDYARRCNFRVAIENINPGGEGIQSHSRTHCLYVLVGNKQQA
;
A
#
# COMPACT_ATOMS: atom_id res chain seq x y z
N MET A 1 -7.88 -5.97 9.73
CA MET A 1 -8.04 -7.19 8.91
C MET A 1 -7.04 -7.14 7.76
N ILE A 2 -6.37 -8.25 7.45
CA ILE A 2 -5.50 -8.34 6.27
C ILE A 2 -6.29 -9.01 5.15
N ASP A 3 -6.29 -8.39 3.98
CA ASP A 3 -6.88 -8.90 2.76
C ASP A 3 -5.74 -9.16 1.77
N TYR A 4 -5.45 -10.44 1.56
CA TYR A 4 -4.32 -10.89 0.77
C TYR A 4 -4.80 -11.41 -0.57
N ASN A 5 -4.82 -10.53 -1.56
CA ASN A 5 -5.15 -10.90 -2.94
C ASN A 5 -4.39 -9.96 -3.89
N PRO A 6 -3.08 -10.22 -4.05
CA PRO A 6 -2.20 -9.43 -4.91
C PRO A 6 -2.47 -9.72 -6.39
N VAL A 7 -2.29 -8.70 -7.22
CA VAL A 7 -2.34 -8.85 -8.68
C VAL A 7 -1.14 -9.68 -9.15
N ARG A 8 -1.37 -10.55 -10.14
CA ARG A 8 -0.36 -11.50 -10.66
C ARG A 8 -0.04 -11.17 -12.11
N VAL A 9 0.72 -10.10 -12.30
CA VAL A 9 1.17 -9.62 -13.61
C VAL A 9 2.67 -9.28 -13.58
N PRO A 10 3.36 -9.25 -14.72
CA PRO A 10 4.72 -8.70 -14.80
C PRO A 10 4.77 -7.28 -14.22
N TRP A 11 5.89 -6.92 -13.59
CA TRP A 11 6.01 -5.65 -12.89
C TRP A 11 5.82 -4.44 -13.81
N GLN A 12 6.18 -4.57 -15.08
CA GLN A 12 6.00 -3.56 -16.13
C GLN A 12 4.52 -3.22 -16.36
N GLU A 13 3.61 -4.16 -16.08
CA GLU A 13 2.16 -4.02 -16.26
C GLU A 13 1.44 -3.82 -14.90
N ALA A 14 2.16 -3.91 -13.78
CA ALA A 14 1.57 -3.89 -12.45
C ALA A 14 0.78 -2.60 -12.20
N MET A 15 1.31 -1.44 -12.62
CA MET A 15 0.64 -0.15 -12.40
C MET A 15 -0.73 -0.04 -13.07
N ASP A 16 -0.96 -0.71 -14.20
CA ASP A 16 -2.27 -0.69 -14.87
C ASP A 16 -3.34 -1.45 -14.08
N SER A 17 -2.92 -2.44 -13.28
CA SER A 17 -3.79 -3.16 -12.36
C SER A 17 -3.89 -2.51 -10.98
N LEU A 18 -2.80 -1.87 -10.52
CA LEU A 18 -2.73 -1.23 -9.20
C LEU A 18 -3.56 0.06 -9.13
N LYS A 19 -3.58 0.86 -10.20
CA LYS A 19 -4.35 2.12 -10.25
C LYS A 19 -5.85 1.87 -10.01
N PRO A 20 -6.55 0.99 -10.75
CA PRO A 20 -7.96 0.70 -10.50
C PRO A 20 -8.22 0.12 -9.11
N ALA A 21 -7.31 -0.73 -8.61
CA ALA A 21 -7.44 -1.31 -7.27
C ALA A 21 -7.37 -0.22 -6.19
N LEU A 22 -6.45 0.73 -6.35
CA LEU A 22 -6.29 1.88 -5.48
C LEU A 22 -7.50 2.83 -5.57
N ASP A 23 -8.08 3.01 -6.76
CA ASP A 23 -9.20 3.90 -7.00
C ASP A 23 -10.47 3.52 -6.23
N GLY A 24 -10.67 2.23 -5.97
CA GLY A 24 -11.75 1.72 -5.11
C GLY A 24 -11.73 2.29 -3.68
N TYR A 25 -10.60 2.81 -3.22
CA TYR A 25 -10.43 3.38 -1.89
C TYR A 25 -10.62 4.92 -1.84
N ARG A 26 -10.82 5.59 -2.99
CA ARG A 26 -10.82 7.06 -3.06
C ARG A 26 -11.90 7.78 -2.25
N SER A 27 -13.12 7.23 -2.21
CA SER A 27 -14.30 7.95 -1.70
C SER A 27 -14.72 7.54 -0.27
N HIS A 28 -14.30 6.37 0.19
CA HIS A 28 -14.89 5.74 1.38
C HIS A 28 -14.07 5.89 2.66
N TRP A 29 -12.79 6.22 2.55
CA TRP A 29 -11.86 6.16 3.68
C TRP A 29 -11.33 7.54 4.04
N ASP A 30 -11.23 7.80 5.34
CA ASP A 30 -10.70 9.05 5.88
C ASP A 30 -9.18 9.00 6.10
N ARG A 31 -8.58 7.83 5.92
CA ARG A 31 -7.14 7.58 6.05
C ARG A 31 -6.71 6.56 5.02
N VAL A 32 -5.65 6.89 4.28
CA VAL A 32 -5.05 6.03 3.27
C VAL A 32 -3.54 6.11 3.38
N TYR A 33 -2.85 4.97 3.43
CA TYR A 33 -1.39 4.90 3.42
C TYR A 33 -0.93 3.76 2.52
N ILE A 34 0.07 4.00 1.69
CA ILE A 34 0.67 3.00 0.80
C ILE A 34 2.01 2.60 1.38
N GLY A 35 2.35 1.31 1.37
CA GLY A 35 3.61 0.86 1.93
C GLY A 35 4.12 -0.43 1.33
N VAL A 36 5.39 -0.72 1.55
CA VAL A 36 5.99 -2.04 1.29
C VAL A 36 6.34 -2.76 2.59
N THR A 37 6.31 -4.09 2.58
CA THR A 37 6.76 -4.91 3.71
C THR A 37 7.16 -6.32 3.26
N THR A 38 8.03 -6.96 4.01
CA THR A 38 8.36 -8.39 3.83
C THR A 38 7.49 -9.31 4.68
N SER A 39 6.71 -8.77 5.63
CA SER A 39 5.74 -9.50 6.44
C SER A 39 4.49 -8.64 6.68
N PRO A 40 3.44 -8.84 5.87
CA PRO A 40 2.17 -8.15 6.04
C PRO A 40 1.55 -8.33 7.42
N GLU A 41 1.68 -9.52 8.02
CA GLU A 41 1.15 -9.80 9.36
C GLU A 41 1.85 -8.96 10.44
N ALA A 42 3.18 -8.98 10.45
CA ALA A 42 3.96 -8.21 11.41
C ALA A 42 3.73 -6.70 11.22
N ARG A 43 3.67 -6.24 9.96
CA ARG A 43 3.42 -4.84 9.65
C ARG A 43 2.00 -4.42 10.02
N TRP A 44 1.00 -5.26 9.76
CA TRP A 44 -0.37 -5.00 10.20
C TRP A 44 -0.47 -4.92 11.72
N ALA A 45 0.19 -5.80 12.47
CA ALA A 45 0.19 -5.76 13.93
C ALA A 45 0.70 -4.42 14.49
N GLN A 46 1.68 -3.79 13.83
CA GLN A 46 2.17 -2.45 14.20
C GLN A 46 1.14 -1.34 13.96
N HIS A 47 0.22 -1.55 13.01
CA HIS A 47 -0.78 -0.55 12.60
C HIS A 47 -2.17 -0.76 13.21
N ALA A 48 -2.53 -2.00 13.56
CA ALA A 48 -3.89 -2.37 13.99
C ALA A 48 -4.40 -1.59 15.22
N GLY A 49 -3.52 -1.03 16.06
CA GLY A 49 -3.86 -0.21 17.21
C GLY A 49 -4.07 1.28 16.91
N ASN A 50 -3.71 1.75 15.71
CA ASN A 50 -3.62 3.18 15.40
C ASN A 50 -4.76 3.66 14.51
N GLY A 51 -5.97 3.12 14.63
CA GLY A 51 -7.14 3.57 13.85
C GLY A 51 -7.15 3.12 12.38
N TRP A 52 -6.30 2.16 12.00
CA TRP A 52 -6.38 1.48 10.71
C TRP A 52 -7.39 0.33 10.78
N ASN A 53 -8.23 0.18 9.75
CA ASN A 53 -9.26 -0.87 9.73
C ASN A 53 -8.85 -2.07 8.87
N LYS A 54 -8.16 -1.82 7.77
CA LYS A 54 -7.82 -2.85 6.79
C LYS A 54 -6.44 -2.61 6.17
N MET A 55 -5.70 -3.69 5.97
CA MET A 55 -4.55 -3.76 5.07
C MET A 55 -4.96 -4.61 3.87
N ARG A 56 -4.77 -4.09 2.65
CA ARG A 56 -4.90 -4.88 1.42
C ARG A 56 -3.51 -5.01 0.79
N VAL A 57 -3.05 -6.24 0.62
CA VAL A 57 -1.85 -6.51 -0.19
C VAL A 57 -2.24 -6.46 -1.66
N LEU A 58 -1.56 -5.61 -2.42
CA LEU A 58 -1.86 -5.30 -3.82
C LEU A 58 -0.92 -6.00 -4.79
N TYR A 59 0.36 -6.17 -4.43
CA TYR A 59 1.36 -6.79 -5.30
C TYR A 59 2.47 -7.47 -4.49
N GLU A 60 3.07 -8.51 -5.08
CA GLU A 60 4.28 -9.16 -4.56
C GLU A 60 5.42 -8.95 -5.56
N ALA A 61 6.41 -8.16 -5.15
CA ALA A 61 7.64 -7.97 -5.90
C ALA A 61 8.71 -8.96 -5.41
N PHE A 62 9.40 -9.58 -6.36
CA PHE A 62 10.53 -10.49 -6.10
C PHE A 62 11.86 -9.75 -5.91
N ASN A 63 11.88 -8.43 -6.14
CA ASN A 63 13.07 -7.58 -6.01
C ASN A 63 12.72 -6.31 -5.21
N PRO A 64 13.58 -5.90 -4.26
CA PRO A 64 13.38 -4.68 -3.49
C PRO A 64 13.27 -3.40 -4.34
N SER A 65 14.02 -3.31 -5.43
CA SER A 65 14.02 -2.15 -6.33
C SER A 65 12.67 -1.99 -7.02
N ILE A 66 12.08 -3.11 -7.49
CA ILE A 66 10.75 -3.13 -8.09
C ILE A 66 9.70 -2.70 -7.06
N ALA A 67 9.79 -3.23 -5.84
CA ALA A 67 8.87 -2.86 -4.76
C ALA A 67 8.90 -1.35 -4.49
N LYS A 68 10.11 -0.76 -4.43
CA LYS A 68 10.31 0.67 -4.19
C LYS A 68 9.74 1.52 -5.33
N GLU A 69 10.01 1.13 -6.57
CA GLU A 69 9.53 1.84 -7.77
C GLU A 69 8.00 1.86 -7.82
N LEU A 70 7.37 0.69 -7.68
CA LEU A 70 5.91 0.57 -7.66
C LEU A 70 5.27 1.32 -6.47
N GLU A 71 5.89 1.30 -5.30
CA GLU A 71 5.41 2.08 -4.15
C GLU A 71 5.43 3.58 -4.44
N GLN A 72 6.55 4.08 -4.96
CA GLN A 72 6.72 5.49 -5.28
C GLN A 72 5.72 5.93 -6.36
N ASP A 73 5.59 5.16 -7.44
CA ASP A 73 4.65 5.45 -8.52
C ASP A 73 3.20 5.45 -8.05
N LEU A 74 2.85 4.53 -7.15
CA LEU A 74 1.50 4.45 -6.59
C LEU A 74 1.21 5.60 -5.61
N ILE A 75 2.20 6.02 -4.81
CA ILE A 75 2.12 7.22 -3.96
C ILE A 75 1.92 8.48 -4.82
N ASP A 76 2.70 8.63 -5.89
CA ASP A 76 2.62 9.79 -6.77
C ASP A 76 1.32 9.83 -7.56
N TYR A 77 0.84 8.66 -8.00
CA TYR A 77 -0.50 8.53 -8.56
C TYR A 77 -1.55 8.95 -7.54
N ALA A 78 -1.53 8.40 -6.33
CA ALA A 78 -2.51 8.71 -5.29
C ALA A 78 -2.53 10.20 -4.91
N ARG A 79 -1.38 10.88 -4.88
CA ARG A 79 -1.27 12.33 -4.63
C ARG A 79 -1.86 13.19 -5.76
N ARG A 80 -1.80 12.71 -7.00
CA ARG A 80 -2.43 13.37 -8.16
C ARG A 80 -3.93 13.08 -8.27
N CYS A 81 -4.40 12.07 -7.56
CA CYS A 81 -5.78 11.66 -7.57
C CYS A 81 -6.58 12.39 -6.48
N ASN A 82 -7.81 12.77 -6.79
CA ASN A 82 -8.73 13.42 -5.86
C ASN A 82 -9.29 12.39 -4.85
N PHE A 83 -8.43 11.83 -4.01
CA PHE A 83 -8.87 11.11 -2.82
C PHE A 83 -9.66 12.07 -1.93
N ARG A 84 -10.65 11.51 -1.20
CA ARG A 84 -11.45 12.28 -0.23
C ARG A 84 -10.58 12.99 0.81
N VAL A 85 -9.44 12.38 1.15
CA VAL A 85 -8.40 12.94 2.04
C VAL A 85 -7.03 12.78 1.38
N ALA A 86 -6.07 13.62 1.76
CA ALA A 86 -4.68 13.39 1.38
C ALA A 86 -4.17 12.06 1.98
N ILE A 87 -3.38 11.31 1.22
CA ILE A 87 -2.72 10.11 1.74
C ILE A 87 -1.71 10.48 2.84
N GLU A 88 -1.54 9.61 3.83
CA GLU A 88 -0.68 9.85 5.00
C GLU A 88 0.80 9.52 4.76
N ASN A 89 1.20 9.25 3.52
CA ASN A 89 2.59 9.05 3.14
C ASN A 89 3.40 10.35 3.25
N ILE A 90 4.16 10.49 4.35
CA ILE A 90 5.04 11.63 4.62
C ILE A 90 6.38 11.49 3.87
N ASN A 91 6.96 10.28 3.82
CA ASN A 91 8.23 9.99 3.15
C ASN A 91 8.02 9.39 1.76
N PRO A 92 9.02 9.51 0.85
CA PRO A 92 9.08 8.69 -0.37
C PRO A 92 9.22 7.19 -0.02
N GLY A 93 8.80 6.31 -0.93
CA GLY A 93 8.75 4.86 -0.70
C GLY A 93 10.08 4.23 -0.29
N GLY A 94 10.00 3.07 0.37
CA GLY A 94 11.14 2.18 0.65
C GLY A 94 11.34 1.80 2.13
N GLU A 95 10.54 2.35 3.05
CA GLU A 95 10.73 2.22 4.50
C GLU A 95 10.59 0.78 5.03
N GLY A 96 9.93 -0.13 4.29
CA GLY A 96 9.73 -1.53 4.69
C GLY A 96 10.57 -2.55 3.93
N ILE A 97 11.58 -2.11 3.19
CA ILE A 97 12.42 -2.99 2.37
C ILE A 97 13.53 -3.62 3.22
N GLN A 98 13.68 -4.95 3.11
CA GLN A 98 14.81 -5.68 3.69
C GLN A 98 15.62 -6.37 2.59
N SER A 99 16.92 -6.09 2.50
CA SER A 99 17.77 -6.53 1.39
C SER A 99 17.90 -8.05 1.22
N HIS A 100 17.52 -8.84 2.22
CA HIS A 100 17.65 -10.31 2.23
C HIS A 100 16.33 -11.06 2.03
N SER A 101 15.21 -10.35 1.87
CA SER A 101 13.92 -10.99 1.60
C SER A 101 13.78 -11.37 0.13
N ARG A 102 13.12 -12.50 -0.13
CA ARG A 102 12.76 -12.94 -1.49
C ARG A 102 11.44 -12.38 -1.99
N THR A 103 10.63 -11.80 -1.08
CA THR A 103 9.31 -11.26 -1.38
C THR A 103 9.11 -9.93 -0.67
N HIS A 104 8.55 -8.97 -1.41
CA HIS A 104 8.21 -7.64 -0.93
C HIS A 104 6.77 -7.35 -1.34
N CYS A 105 5.91 -7.19 -0.34
CA CYS A 105 4.49 -6.96 -0.53
C CYS A 105 4.21 -5.46 -0.55
N LEU A 106 3.72 -4.94 -1.68
CA LEU A 106 3.11 -3.62 -1.76
C LEU A 106 1.68 -3.72 -1.21
N TYR A 107 1.32 -2.82 -0.30
CA TYR A 107 0.03 -2.81 0.35
C TYR A 107 -0.54 -1.40 0.46
N VAL A 108 -1.85 -1.34 0.69
CA VAL A 108 -2.56 -0.14 1.12
C VAL A 108 -3.21 -0.38 2.48
N LEU A 109 -3.03 0.55 3.40
CA LEU A 109 -3.77 0.66 4.65
C LEU A 109 -4.90 1.66 4.46
N VAL A 110 -6.08 1.29 4.93
CA VAL A 110 -7.23 2.17 4.96
C VAL A 110 -7.88 2.19 6.33
N GLY A 111 -8.34 3.37 6.73
CA GLY A 111 -8.96 3.62 8.02
C GLY A 111 -10.05 4.67 7.94
N ASN A 112 -10.99 4.60 8.86
CA ASN A 112 -11.96 5.65 9.12
C ASN A 112 -11.44 6.54 10.24
N LYS A 113 -11.87 7.81 10.26
CA LYS A 113 -11.58 8.66 11.41
C LYS A 113 -12.22 8.02 12.63
N GLN A 114 -11.46 7.83 13.72
CA GLN A 114 -12.08 7.49 14.99
C GLN A 114 -13.03 8.65 15.33
N GLN A 115 -14.33 8.35 15.41
CA GLN A 115 -15.27 9.26 16.05
C GLN A 115 -14.82 9.34 17.52
N ALA A 116 -14.43 10.55 17.93
CA ALA A 116 -14.05 10.85 19.30
C ALA A 116 -15.21 10.60 20.28
#